data_AF-A0A9E4FIY2-F1
#
_entry.id   AF-A0A9E4FIY2-F1
#
_cell.length_a   1.000
_cell.length_b   1.000
_cell.length_c   1.000
_cell.angle_alpha   90.00
_cell.angle_beta   90.00
_cell.angle_gamma   90.00
#
_symmetry.space_group_name_H-M   'P 1'
#
loop_
_entity.id
_entity.type
_entity.pdbx_description
1 polymer ?
#
loop_
_entity_poly.entity_id
_entity_poly.type
_entity_poly.pdbx_seq_one_letter_code
_entity_poly.pdbx_strand_id
1 'polypeptide(L)'
;MAPKDVVECVRLAEELGYESAWVAEGHGGDQFSILTACAVATNRILLGTSITSVFVRSAPTIAMAAACVDHFSDGRCILGLGSSHRVQVGPEHGLEFSQPVQRLRECVDIVRALLRDSTVSYEGSVFNIERFDLWFEPLRNEIPIYVAAVRPRMLQICGEISQGTILTYC
;
A
#
# COMPACT_ATOMS: atom_id res chain seq x y z
N MET A 1 6.48 -8.57 -18.60
CA MET A 1 7.03 -7.20 -18.59
C MET A 1 8.12 -7.17 -17.53
N ALA A 2 9.32 -6.72 -17.84
CA ALA A 2 10.36 -6.53 -16.83
C ALA A 2 10.08 -5.25 -16.02
N PRO A 3 10.58 -5.11 -14.78
CA PRO A 3 10.38 -3.91 -13.96
C PRO A 3 10.70 -2.60 -14.68
N LYS A 4 11.78 -2.57 -15.48
CA LYS A 4 12.16 -1.40 -16.28
C LYS A 4 11.10 -0.99 -17.30
N ASP A 5 10.39 -1.96 -17.88
CA ASP A 5 9.38 -1.70 -18.90
C ASP A 5 8.14 -1.05 -18.24
N VAL A 6 7.87 -1.36 -16.97
CA VAL A 6 6.81 -0.69 -16.18
C VAL A 6 7.14 0.80 -16.02
N VAL A 7 8.39 1.15 -15.73
CA VAL A 7 8.82 2.56 -15.60
C VAL A 7 8.56 3.32 -16.90
N GLU A 8 8.90 2.74 -18.05
CA GLU A 8 8.62 3.36 -19.35
C GLU A 8 7.12 3.50 -19.62
N CYS A 9 6.31 2.52 -19.24
CA CYS A 9 4.85 2.63 -19.34
C CYS A 9 4.30 3.76 -18.47
N VAL A 10 4.81 3.93 -17.24
CA VAL A 10 4.36 5.00 -16.34
C VAL A 10 4.80 6.38 -16.85
N ARG A 11 6.00 6.49 -17.42
CA ARG A 11 6.48 7.71 -18.07
C ARG A 11 5.59 8.10 -19.25
N LEU A 12 5.24 7.14 -20.10
CA LEU A 12 4.30 7.35 -21.21
C LEU A 12 2.90 7.74 -20.69
N ALA A 13 2.41 7.11 -19.63
CA ALA A 13 1.12 7.46 -19.03
C ALA A 13 1.11 8.92 -18.53
N GLU A 14 2.20 9.39 -17.93
CA GLU A 14 2.34 10.81 -17.55
C GLU A 14 2.31 11.74 -18.78
N GLU A 15 3.02 11.41 -19.86
CA GLU A 15 3.02 12.18 -21.10
C GLU A 15 1.61 12.28 -21.73
N LEU A 16 0.85 11.19 -21.63
CA LEU A 16 -0.53 11.11 -22.12
C LEU A 16 -1.55 11.78 -21.19
N GLY A 17 -1.13 12.29 -20.03
CA GLY A 17 -1.99 13.03 -19.11
C GLY A 17 -2.85 12.16 -18.19
N TYR A 18 -2.46 10.89 -17.97
CA TYR A 18 -3.11 10.07 -16.94
C TYR A 18 -2.81 10.63 -15.55
N GLU A 19 -3.83 10.62 -14.68
CA GLU A 19 -3.73 11.15 -13.32
C GLU A 19 -2.88 10.27 -12.40
N SER A 20 -3.00 8.95 -12.56
CA SER A 20 -2.34 7.99 -11.68
C SER A 20 -1.95 6.71 -12.40
N ALA A 21 -0.85 6.09 -11.93
CA ALA A 21 -0.42 4.76 -12.33
C ALA A 21 -0.38 3.85 -11.10
N TRP A 22 -0.83 2.61 -11.29
CA TRP A 22 -1.00 1.66 -10.20
C TRP A 22 -0.26 0.35 -10.48
N VAL A 23 0.58 -0.08 -9.54
CA VAL A 23 1.38 -1.30 -9.64
C VAL A 23 0.83 -2.34 -8.66
N ALA A 24 0.50 -3.53 -9.16
CA ALA A 24 -0.06 -4.60 -8.35
C ALA A 24 1.04 -5.41 -7.63
N GLU A 25 0.72 -5.90 -6.44
CA GLU A 25 1.54 -6.91 -5.76
C GLU A 25 1.33 -8.29 -6.40
N GLY A 26 2.43 -8.92 -6.82
CA GLY A 26 2.40 -10.26 -7.37
C GLY A 26 3.79 -10.71 -7.84
N HIS A 27 3.80 -11.73 -8.69
CA HIS A 27 5.02 -12.36 -9.19
C HIS A 27 5.80 -11.53 -10.23
N GLY A 28 5.42 -10.27 -10.46
CA GLY A 28 6.01 -9.38 -11.47
C GLY A 28 7.15 -8.49 -10.96
N GLY A 29 7.41 -8.47 -9.65
CA GLY A 29 8.42 -7.64 -9.00
C GLY A 29 7.89 -6.95 -7.75
N ASP A 30 8.79 -6.40 -6.93
CA ASP A 30 8.41 -5.64 -5.74
C ASP A 30 7.81 -4.29 -6.14
N GLN A 31 6.52 -4.12 -5.89
CA GLN A 31 5.78 -2.92 -6.30
C GLN A 31 6.34 -1.61 -5.71
N PHE A 32 6.83 -1.59 -4.46
CA PHE A 32 7.37 -0.38 -3.87
C PHE A 32 8.70 0.02 -4.53
N SER A 33 9.57 -0.95 -4.81
CA SER A 33 10.81 -0.73 -5.54
C SER A 33 10.55 -0.18 -6.95
N ILE A 34 9.56 -0.75 -7.64
CA ILE A 34 9.13 -0.26 -8.96
C ILE A 34 8.57 1.17 -8.85
N LEU A 35 7.69 1.43 -7.88
CA LEU A 35 7.10 2.75 -7.70
C LEU A 35 8.15 3.80 -7.31
N THR A 36 9.19 3.46 -6.53
CA THR A 36 10.31 4.37 -6.27
C THR A 36 11.09 4.68 -7.56
N ALA A 37 11.31 3.70 -8.44
CA ALA A 37 11.92 3.97 -9.74
C ALA A 37 11.04 4.88 -10.61
N CYS A 38 9.73 4.65 -10.63
CA CYS A 38 8.76 5.52 -11.30
C CYS A 38 8.76 6.93 -10.69
N ALA A 39 8.88 7.06 -9.37
CA ALA A 39 8.93 8.33 -8.66
C ALA A 39 10.08 9.20 -9.14
N VAL A 40 11.27 8.62 -9.31
CA VAL A 40 12.46 9.32 -9.82
C VAL A 40 12.35 9.63 -11.32
N ALA A 41 11.59 8.83 -12.08
CA ALA A 41 11.45 8.97 -13.53
C ALA A 41 10.29 9.86 -14.00
N THR A 42 9.45 10.35 -13.09
CA THR A 42 8.22 11.12 -13.39
C THR A 42 8.05 12.28 -12.43
N ASN A 43 7.23 13.28 -12.77
CA ASN A 43 7.17 14.53 -12.01
C ASN A 43 5.77 14.90 -11.49
N ARG A 44 4.71 14.29 -12.00
CA ARG A 44 3.31 14.70 -11.74
C ARG A 44 2.37 13.53 -11.48
N ILE A 45 2.52 12.42 -12.21
CA ILE A 45 1.59 11.29 -12.11
C ILE A 45 1.59 10.72 -10.69
N LEU A 46 0.41 10.44 -10.14
CA LEU A 46 0.27 9.81 -8.83
C LEU A 46 0.64 8.32 -8.92
N LEU A 47 1.24 7.80 -7.84
CA LEU A 47 1.88 6.49 -7.82
C LEU A 47 1.24 5.59 -6.76
N GLY A 48 0.42 4.64 -7.23
CA GLY A 48 -0.43 3.79 -6.39
C GLY A 48 -0.02 2.33 -6.32
N THR A 49 -0.28 1.66 -5.19
CA THR A 49 -0.25 0.19 -5.09
C THR A 49 -1.64 -0.41 -5.32
N SER A 50 -1.78 -1.51 -6.08
CA SER A 50 -3.08 -2.12 -6.42
C SER A 50 -3.10 -3.65 -6.33
N ILE A 51 -3.02 -4.25 -5.14
CA ILE A 51 -2.92 -3.68 -3.80
C ILE A 51 -1.68 -4.24 -3.10
N THR A 52 -1.29 -3.64 -1.97
CA THR A 52 -0.36 -4.22 -1.00
C THR A 52 -1.11 -5.13 -0.02
N SER A 53 -0.69 -6.38 0.10
CA SER A 53 -1.30 -7.35 0.98
C SER A 53 -0.87 -7.15 2.43
N VAL A 54 -1.85 -6.98 3.30
CA VAL A 54 -1.64 -6.85 4.76
C VAL A 54 -1.25 -8.18 5.44
N PHE A 55 -1.20 -9.27 4.68
CA PHE A 55 -0.74 -10.57 5.14
C PHE A 55 0.73 -10.81 4.81
N VAL A 56 1.19 -10.45 3.61
CA VAL A 56 2.54 -10.78 3.14
C VAL A 56 3.60 -9.78 3.61
N ARG A 57 3.17 -8.61 4.09
CA ARG A 57 4.02 -7.57 4.67
C ARG A 57 3.50 -7.17 6.04
N SER A 58 4.43 -6.86 6.95
CA SER A 58 4.08 -6.30 8.25
C SER A 58 3.58 -4.85 8.08
N ALA A 59 2.69 -4.39 8.96
CA ALA A 59 2.19 -3.01 8.92
C ALA A 59 3.32 -1.96 9.01
N PRO A 60 4.36 -2.11 9.86
CA PRO A 60 5.52 -1.21 9.84
C PRO A 60 6.28 -1.20 8.51
N THR A 61 6.48 -2.36 7.87
CA THR A 61 7.16 -2.46 6.57
C THR A 61 6.36 -1.75 5.46
N ILE A 62 5.03 -1.86 5.50
CA ILE A 62 4.14 -1.16 4.57
C ILE A 62 4.26 0.36 4.76
N ALA A 63 4.19 0.84 6.00
CA ALA A 63 4.29 2.26 6.32
C ALA A 63 5.63 2.85 5.88
N MET A 64 6.73 2.16 6.22
CA MET A 64 8.09 2.55 5.83
C MET A 64 8.23 2.65 4.30
N ALA A 65 7.79 1.63 3.56
CA ALA A 65 7.90 1.62 2.11
C ALA A 65 7.03 2.71 1.44
N ALA A 66 5.80 2.93 1.93
CA ALA A 66 4.93 3.99 1.45
C ALA A 66 5.54 5.38 1.71
N ALA A 67 6.06 5.63 2.92
CA ALA A 67 6.74 6.87 3.27
C ALA A 67 7.99 7.12 2.39
N CYS A 68 8.74 6.07 2.05
CA CYS A 68 9.87 6.20 1.12
C CYS A 68 9.41 6.59 -0.29
N VAL A 69 8.43 5.89 -0.87
CA VAL A 69 7.88 6.24 -2.19
C VAL A 69 7.35 7.68 -2.17
N ASP A 70 6.67 8.07 -1.09
CA ASP A 70 6.16 9.42 -0.94
C ASP A 70 7.25 10.48 -0.96
N HIS A 71 8.33 10.24 -0.22
CA HIS A 71 9.46 11.14 -0.16
C HIS A 71 10.21 11.25 -1.50
N PHE A 72 10.43 10.13 -2.20
CA PHE A 72 11.07 10.14 -3.53
C PHE A 72 10.19 10.74 -4.61
N SER A 73 8.87 10.71 -4.42
CA SER A 73 7.90 11.22 -5.38
C SER A 73 7.46 12.65 -5.11
N ASP A 74 7.95 13.29 -4.04
CA ASP A 74 7.50 14.60 -3.58
C ASP A 74 5.98 14.66 -3.32
N GLY A 75 5.46 13.67 -2.59
CA GLY A 75 4.07 13.66 -2.13
C GLY A 75 3.06 13.02 -3.08
N ARG A 76 3.50 12.23 -4.07
CA ARG A 76 2.62 11.61 -5.08
C ARG A 76 2.21 10.17 -4.76
N CYS A 77 2.59 9.62 -3.61
CA CYS A 77 2.24 8.24 -3.26
C CYS A 77 0.74 8.11 -2.95
N ILE A 78 0.16 6.99 -3.38
CA ILE A 78 -1.14 6.48 -2.93
C ILE A 78 -0.95 5.03 -2.47
N LEU A 79 -1.50 4.69 -1.30
CA LEU A 79 -1.36 3.36 -0.73
C LEU A 79 -2.65 2.56 -0.88
N GLY A 80 -2.71 1.67 -1.86
CA GLY A 80 -3.77 0.66 -1.94
C GLY A 80 -3.44 -0.57 -1.09
N LEU A 81 -4.36 -0.96 -0.21
CA LEU A 81 -4.25 -2.09 0.70
C LEU A 81 -5.33 -3.14 0.45
N GLY A 82 -5.06 -4.39 0.80
CA GLY A 82 -6.07 -5.44 0.76
C GLY A 82 -5.62 -6.70 1.47
N SER A 83 -6.55 -7.63 1.66
CA SER A 83 -6.26 -8.94 2.27
C SER A 83 -5.56 -9.91 1.33
N SER A 84 -5.48 -9.58 0.03
CA SER A 84 -5.24 -10.57 -1.02
C SER A 84 -6.21 -11.76 -0.95
N HIS A 85 -5.82 -12.90 -1.52
CA HIS A 85 -6.59 -14.13 -1.64
C HIS A 85 -5.87 -15.31 -0.98
N ARG A 86 -6.64 -16.33 -0.59
CA ARG A 86 -6.15 -17.48 0.20
C ARG A 86 -4.99 -18.24 -0.44
N VAL A 87 -4.94 -18.30 -1.78
CA VAL A 87 -3.88 -19.01 -2.51
C VAL A 87 -2.54 -18.29 -2.36
N GLN A 88 -2.52 -16.98 -2.55
CA GLN A 88 -1.31 -16.20 -2.32
C GLN A 88 -0.86 -16.27 -0.86
N VAL A 89 -1.76 -16.04 0.09
CA VAL A 89 -1.36 -16.01 1.51
C VAL A 89 -0.88 -17.37 2.01
N GLY A 90 -1.62 -18.45 1.74
CA GLY A 90 -1.30 -19.79 2.24
C GLY A 90 -0.27 -20.52 1.38
N PRO A 91 -0.68 -21.13 0.25
CA PRO A 91 0.23 -21.87 -0.63
C PRO A 91 1.50 -21.12 -1.10
N GLU A 92 1.42 -19.85 -1.48
CA GLU A 92 2.56 -19.14 -2.08
C GLU A 92 3.50 -18.53 -1.04
N HIS A 93 2.94 -17.99 0.06
CA HIS A 93 3.71 -17.30 1.11
C HIS A 93 3.86 -18.09 2.42
N GLY A 94 3.17 -19.22 2.58
CA GLY A 94 3.25 -20.08 3.77
C GLY A 94 2.58 -19.49 5.02
N LEU A 95 1.63 -18.56 4.86
CA LEU A 95 1.01 -17.81 5.96
C LEU A 95 -0.44 -18.25 6.22
N GLU A 96 -0.93 -18.01 7.43
CA GLU A 96 -2.32 -18.26 7.77
C GLU A 96 -3.24 -17.13 7.28
N PHE A 97 -4.28 -17.48 6.51
CA PHE A 97 -5.34 -16.54 6.14
C PHE A 97 -6.43 -16.47 7.22
N SER A 98 -6.19 -15.69 8.27
CA SER A 98 -7.12 -15.48 9.39
C SER A 98 -7.45 -13.99 9.61
N GLN A 99 -8.67 -13.71 10.08
CA GLN A 99 -9.15 -12.38 10.46
C GLN A 99 -8.87 -11.24 9.46
N PRO A 100 -9.12 -11.40 8.14
CA PRO A 100 -8.67 -10.46 7.10
C PRO A 100 -9.21 -9.04 7.27
N VAL A 101 -10.44 -8.92 7.76
CA VAL A 101 -11.09 -7.64 8.03
C VAL A 101 -10.39 -6.89 9.16
N GLN A 102 -10.15 -7.58 10.28
CA GLN A 102 -9.54 -6.97 11.46
C GLN A 102 -8.07 -6.65 11.20
N ARG A 103 -7.35 -7.56 10.53
CA ARG A 103 -5.98 -7.32 10.08
C ARG A 103 -5.85 -6.08 9.21
N LEU A 104 -6.77 -5.88 8.26
CA LEU A 104 -6.77 -4.69 7.42
C LEU A 104 -6.99 -3.41 8.23
N ARG A 105 -7.98 -3.40 9.14
CA ARG A 105 -8.26 -2.24 10.00
C ARG A 105 -7.06 -1.88 10.85
N GLU A 106 -6.51 -2.84 11.60
CA GLU A 106 -5.36 -2.61 12.47
C GLU A 106 -4.12 -2.19 11.66
N CYS A 107 -3.92 -2.75 10.46
CA CYS A 107 -2.85 -2.32 9.57
C CYS A 107 -3.01 -0.85 9.14
N VAL A 108 -4.22 -0.40 8.78
CA VAL A 108 -4.48 0.99 8.43
C VAL A 108 -4.21 1.92 9.61
N ASP A 109 -4.63 1.54 10.82
CA ASP A 109 -4.40 2.32 12.03
C ASP A 109 -2.90 2.48 12.32
N ILE A 110 -2.14 1.38 12.25
CA ILE A 110 -0.68 1.38 12.46
C ILE A 110 0.03 2.23 11.40
N VAL A 111 -0.34 2.08 10.12
CA VAL A 111 0.26 2.86 9.03
C VAL A 111 0.00 4.35 9.24
N ARG A 112 -1.23 4.75 9.57
CA ARG A 112 -1.56 6.15 9.86
C ARG A 112 -0.81 6.69 11.07
N ALA A 113 -0.67 5.90 12.14
CA ALA A 113 0.10 6.31 13.31
C ALA A 113 1.58 6.55 12.95
N LEU A 114 2.19 5.64 12.18
CA LEU A 114 3.57 5.80 11.73
C LEU A 114 3.77 7.00 10.80
N LEU A 115 2.84 7.27 9.88
CA LEU A 115 2.94 8.43 8.99
C LEU A 115 2.78 9.77 9.75
N ARG A 116 1.89 9.81 10.75
CA ARG A 116 1.61 11.03 11.51
C ARG A 116 2.65 11.30 12.60
N ASP A 117 3.01 10.27 13.35
CA ASP A 117 3.76 10.41 14.60
C ASP A 117 5.20 9.91 14.47
N SER A 118 5.58 9.31 13.33
CA SER A 118 6.88 8.64 13.10
C SER A 118 7.19 7.48 14.06
N THR A 119 6.27 7.12 14.96
CA THR A 119 6.42 6.04 15.94
C THR A 119 5.07 5.39 16.21
N VAL A 120 5.09 4.12 16.61
CA VAL A 120 3.89 3.39 17.01
C VAL A 120 4.20 2.37 18.10
N SER A 121 3.27 2.26 19.05
CA SER A 121 3.08 1.10 19.92
C SER A 121 1.62 0.67 19.74
N TYR A 122 1.36 -0.62 19.58
CA TYR A 122 0.04 -1.09 19.18
C TYR A 122 -0.31 -2.42 19.86
N GLU A 123 -1.42 -2.44 20.57
CA GLU A 123 -1.98 -3.65 21.19
C GLU A 123 -3.34 -3.94 20.55
N GLY A 124 -3.31 -4.79 19.53
CA GLY A 124 -4.48 -5.22 18.77
C GLY A 124 -4.74 -6.71 18.90
N SER A 125 -5.83 -7.15 18.27
CA SER A 125 -6.20 -8.57 18.22
C SER A 125 -5.41 -9.35 17.17
N VAL A 126 -4.83 -8.66 16.17
CA VAL A 126 -4.01 -9.25 15.11
C VAL A 126 -2.55 -8.82 15.23
N PHE A 127 -2.29 -7.55 15.55
CA PHE A 127 -0.95 -7.02 15.70
C PHE A 127 -0.65 -6.69 17.17
N ASN A 128 0.53 -7.08 17.63
CA ASN A 128 1.10 -6.64 18.89
C ASN A 128 2.50 -6.09 18.62
N ILE A 129 2.66 -4.78 18.74
CA ILE A 129 3.90 -4.04 18.46
C ILE A 129 4.28 -3.29 19.73
N GLU A 130 5.38 -3.70 20.36
CA GLU A 130 5.90 -3.01 21.55
C GLU A 130 6.30 -1.56 21.21
N ARG A 131 7.16 -1.40 20.21
CA ARG A 131 7.55 -0.08 19.67
C ARG A 131 8.17 -0.23 18.28
N PHE A 132 7.84 0.66 17.37
CA PHE A 132 8.53 0.84 16.10
C PHE A 132 8.57 2.33 15.76
N ASP A 133 9.71 2.84 15.28
CA ASP A 133 9.86 4.22 14.83
C ASP A 133 10.55 4.30 13.46
N LEU A 134 10.12 5.28 12.67
CA LEU A 134 10.78 5.65 11.42
C LEU A 134 12.00 6.51 11.75
N TRP A 135 13.13 6.21 11.13
CA TRP A 135 14.38 6.97 11.30
C TRP A 135 14.44 8.24 10.44
N PHE A 136 13.31 8.64 9.87
CA PHE A 136 13.14 9.87 9.12
C PHE A 136 11.70 10.35 9.32
N GLU A 137 11.50 11.67 9.21
CA GLU A 137 10.17 12.26 9.26
C GLU A 137 9.45 12.01 7.92
N PRO A 138 8.25 11.42 7.92
CA PRO A 138 7.41 11.33 6.73
C PRO A 138 7.17 12.70 6.12
N LEU A 139 7.29 12.81 4.78
CA LEU A 139 7.04 14.06 4.06
C LEU A 139 5.61 14.58 4.29
N ARG A 140 4.64 13.66 4.30
CA ARG A 140 3.23 13.93 4.60
C ARG A 140 2.81 13.12 5.81
N ASN A 141 2.05 13.76 6.70
CA ASN A 141 1.42 13.09 7.84
C ASN A 141 0.25 12.18 7.44
N GLU A 142 -0.23 12.29 6.20
CA GLU A 142 -1.26 11.45 5.62
C GLU A 142 -0.95 11.13 4.15
N ILE A 143 -0.81 9.84 3.86
CA ILE A 143 -0.81 9.31 2.49
C ILE A 143 -2.23 8.78 2.22
N PRO A 144 -2.87 9.11 1.08
CA PRO A 144 -4.18 8.57 0.75
C PRO A 144 -4.17 7.04 0.73
N ILE A 145 -5.11 6.42 1.45
CA ILE A 145 -5.26 4.97 1.53
C ILE A 145 -6.52 4.56 0.77
N TYR A 146 -6.36 3.62 -0.15
CA TYR A 146 -7.45 2.95 -0.86
C TYR A 146 -7.50 1.49 -0.44
N VAL A 147 -8.69 0.91 -0.35
CA VAL A 147 -8.85 -0.49 0.08
C VAL A 147 -9.48 -1.32 -1.02
N ALA A 148 -8.89 -2.47 -1.33
CA ALA A 148 -9.56 -3.47 -2.14
C ALA A 148 -10.68 -4.14 -1.34
N ALA A 149 -11.92 -3.94 -1.79
CA ALA A 149 -13.10 -4.47 -1.15
C ALA A 149 -14.08 -5.06 -2.17
N VAL A 150 -14.28 -6.37 -2.13
CA VAL A 150 -15.17 -7.09 -3.06
C VAL A 150 -16.40 -7.71 -2.40
N ARG A 151 -16.45 -7.77 -1.07
CA ARG A 151 -17.57 -8.36 -0.31
C ARG A 151 -18.28 -7.27 0.50
N PRO A 152 -19.61 -7.37 0.75
CA PRO A 152 -20.38 -6.33 1.45
C PRO A 152 -19.75 -5.87 2.77
N ARG A 153 -19.30 -6.80 3.62
CA ARG A 153 -18.62 -6.46 4.89
C ARG A 153 -17.31 -5.69 4.69
N MET A 154 -16.56 -5.99 3.63
CA MET A 154 -15.32 -5.27 3.32
C MET A 154 -15.63 -3.88 2.75
N LEU A 155 -16.69 -3.75 1.94
CA LEU A 155 -17.13 -2.47 1.41
C LEU A 155 -17.62 -1.52 2.52
N GLN A 156 -18.34 -2.04 3.52
CA GLN A 156 -18.75 -1.25 4.68
C GLN A 156 -17.53 -0.67 5.40
N ILE A 157 -16.52 -1.50 5.66
CA ILE A 157 -15.32 -1.09 6.38
C ILE A 157 -14.46 -0.15 5.53
N CYS A 158 -14.39 -0.37 4.22
CA CYS A 158 -13.75 0.54 3.28
C CYS A 158 -14.29 1.98 3.42
N GLY A 159 -15.61 2.14 3.55
CA GLY A 159 -16.24 3.44 3.78
C GLY A 159 -15.88 4.10 5.13
N GLU A 160 -15.42 3.32 6.12
CA GLU A 160 -15.00 3.83 7.42
C GLU A 160 -13.50 4.18 7.46
N ILE A 161 -12.65 3.41 6.78
CA ILE A 161 -11.20 3.44 7.01
C ILE A 161 -10.38 3.97 5.83
N SER A 162 -10.96 4.23 4.67
CA SER A 162 -10.19 4.57 3.46
C SER A 162 -10.83 5.72 2.68
N GLN A 163 -10.03 6.38 1.83
CA GLN A 163 -10.48 7.46 0.95
C GLN A 163 -11.15 6.93 -0.34
N GLY A 164 -11.12 5.62 -0.59
CA GLY A 164 -11.77 5.00 -1.73
C GLY A 164 -11.62 3.49 -1.78
N THR A 165 -12.39 2.87 -2.67
CA THR A 165 -12.35 1.42 -2.89
C THR A 165 -11.67 1.08 -4.22
N ILE A 166 -10.92 -0.03 -4.23
CA ILE A 166 -10.41 -0.67 -5.46
C ILE A 166 -11.27 -1.91 -5.72
N LEU A 167 -12.02 -1.90 -6.82
CA LEU A 167 -12.88 -3.03 -7.22
C LEU A 167 -12.15 -3.90 -8.25
N THR A 168 -12.37 -5.20 -8.21
CA THR A 168 -11.87 -6.12 -9.24
C THR A 168 -12.85 -6.10 -10.41
N TYR A 169 -12.39 -5.65 -11.58
CA TYR A 169 -13.08 -5.63 -12.89
C TYR A 169 -14.56 -5.21 -12.87
N CYS A 170 -14.85 -3.99 -13.33
CA CYS A 170 -16.14 -3.69 -13.94
C CYS A 170 -16.16 -4.22 -15.38
#